data_AF-A0A4Q4VA11-F1
#
_entry.id   AF-A0A4Q4VA11-F1
#
_cell.length_a   1.000
_cell.length_b   1.000
_cell.length_c   1.000
_cell.angle_alpha   90.00
_cell.angle_beta   90.00
_cell.angle_gamma   90.00
#
_symmetry.space_group_name_H-M   'P 1'
#
loop_
_entity.id
_entity.type
_entity.pdbx_description
1 polymer ?
#
loop_
_entity_poly.entity_id
_entity_poly.type
_entity_poly.pdbx_seq_one_letter_code
_entity_poly.pdbx_strand_id
1 'polypeptide(L)'
;MKPSTLLLFAVNYLGLASAASIANPDDSLHAMEKRACFKTGANFGNDQNAALNAARTACNGPLNGKYNKRETRVRCYNLSQSKHVMLTVGLTGRNAGSTRTIGSDECYNGLTKEIINCGKGGDTTYGNWRYRADPNEGRC
;
A
#
# COMPACT_ATOMS: atom_id res chain seq x y z
N MET A 1 -40.31 -67.21 0.58
CA MET A 1 -41.08 -66.20 1.35
C MET A 1 -40.09 -65.34 2.13
N LYS A 2 -40.03 -64.03 1.86
CA LYS A 2 -39.60 -63.02 2.86
C LYS A 2 -40.86 -62.65 3.67
N PRO A 3 -40.81 -62.12 4.92
CA PRO A 3 -39.74 -61.31 5.51
C PRO A 3 -39.45 -61.62 7.00
N SER A 4 -38.46 -60.95 7.60
CA SER A 4 -38.69 -60.21 8.86
C SER A 4 -37.47 -59.34 9.18
N THR A 5 -37.79 -58.19 9.74
CA THR A 5 -37.02 -56.95 9.68
C THR A 5 -36.66 -56.49 11.09
N LEU A 6 -35.44 -55.92 11.21
CA LEU A 6 -34.97 -54.90 12.18
C LEU A 6 -34.75 -55.29 13.65
N LEU A 7 -33.54 -55.01 14.13
CA LEU A 7 -33.33 -54.08 15.26
C LEU A 7 -31.91 -53.49 15.25
N LEU A 8 -31.87 -52.16 15.31
CA LEU A 8 -30.70 -51.29 15.36
C LEU A 8 -30.04 -51.31 16.73
N PHE A 9 -28.71 -51.30 16.77
CA PHE A 9 -27.96 -50.72 17.89
C PHE A 9 -26.95 -49.72 17.33
N ALA A 10 -27.19 -48.44 17.67
CA ALA A 10 -26.24 -47.36 17.51
C ALA A 10 -25.36 -47.29 18.76
N VAL A 11 -24.03 -47.27 18.62
CA VAL A 11 -23.15 -46.66 19.63
C VAL A 11 -21.93 -46.00 18.96
N ASN A 12 -22.04 -44.67 18.93
CA ASN A 12 -21.05 -43.60 19.10
C ASN A 12 -19.53 -43.86 19.08
N TYR A 13 -18.89 -43.08 18.20
CA TYR A 13 -17.65 -42.28 18.32
C TYR A 13 -16.43 -42.86 19.05
N LEU A 14 -15.31 -42.90 18.31
CA LEU A 14 -14.09 -42.17 18.67
C LEU A 14 -13.17 -42.10 17.42
N GLY A 15 -12.99 -40.88 16.94
CA GLY A 15 -12.09 -40.59 15.83
C GLY A 15 -10.64 -40.53 16.28
N LEU A 16 -9.74 -40.84 15.35
CA LEU A 16 -8.42 -40.22 15.20
C LEU A 16 -7.99 -40.46 13.74
N ALA A 17 -8.66 -39.79 12.82
CA ALA A 17 -8.03 -39.47 11.56
C ALA A 17 -7.16 -38.24 11.83
N SER A 18 -5.85 -38.44 11.93
CA SER A 18 -4.86 -37.37 11.89
C SER A 18 -4.97 -36.70 10.52
N ALA A 19 -5.91 -35.77 10.39
CA ALA A 19 -5.90 -34.81 9.31
C ALA A 19 -4.69 -33.91 9.58
N ALA A 20 -3.56 -34.24 8.96
CA ALA A 20 -2.57 -33.23 8.65
C ALA A 20 -3.31 -32.17 7.83
N SER A 21 -3.71 -31.09 8.50
CA SER A 21 -4.19 -29.89 7.84
C SER A 21 -3.05 -29.43 6.94
N ILE A 22 -3.21 -29.72 5.65
CA ILE A 22 -2.45 -29.08 4.58
C ILE A 22 -2.80 -27.61 4.71
N ALA A 23 -1.97 -26.88 5.46
CA ALA A 23 -2.06 -25.44 5.54
C ALA A 23 -1.97 -24.94 4.10
N ASN A 24 -3.05 -24.31 3.63
CA ASN A 24 -3.02 -23.61 2.36
C ASN A 24 -1.86 -22.61 2.44
N PRO A 25 -0.91 -22.61 1.50
CA PRO A 25 0.27 -21.73 1.54
C PRO A 25 -0.05 -20.23 1.42
N ASP A 26 -1.34 -19.85 1.41
CA ASP A 26 -1.82 -18.48 1.40
C ASP A 26 -1.93 -17.87 2.82
N ASP A 27 -2.02 -18.69 3.88
CA ASP A 27 -2.37 -18.20 5.23
C ASP A 27 -1.17 -17.68 6.05
N SER A 28 0.02 -17.60 5.43
CA SER A 28 1.24 -17.06 6.06
C SER A 28 1.96 -16.00 5.22
N LEU A 29 1.32 -15.53 4.15
CA LEU A 29 1.78 -14.34 3.47
C LEU A 29 1.18 -13.14 4.21
N HIS A 30 2.01 -12.38 4.94
CA HIS A 30 1.76 -10.95 5.02
C HIS A 30 1.70 -10.47 3.57
N ALA A 31 0.51 -10.47 2.97
CA ALA A 31 0.31 -10.10 1.58
C ALA A 31 0.92 -8.72 1.40
N MET A 32 2.10 -8.68 0.77
CA MET A 32 2.79 -7.43 0.54
C MET A 32 1.83 -6.59 -0.28
N GLU A 33 1.32 -5.51 0.31
CA GLU A 33 0.32 -4.67 -0.33
C GLU A 33 0.87 -4.28 -1.71
N LYS A 34 0.20 -4.76 -2.76
CA LYS A 34 0.75 -4.67 -4.12
C LYS A 34 0.82 -3.20 -4.49
N ARG A 35 2.03 -2.74 -4.81
CA ARG A 35 2.27 -1.38 -5.31
C ARG A 35 1.39 -1.10 -6.53
N ALA A 36 0.69 0.03 -6.52
CA ALA A 36 -0.15 0.45 -7.63
C ALA A 36 0.56 1.54 -8.45
N CYS A 37 1.42 1.10 -9.38
CA CYS A 37 2.05 1.99 -10.36
C CYS A 37 1.04 2.49 -11.40
N PHE A 38 1.16 3.74 -11.82
CA PHE A 38 0.37 4.29 -12.91
C PHE A 38 0.78 3.68 -14.25
N LYS A 39 -0.23 3.46 -15.12
CA LYS A 39 -0.03 2.91 -16.48
C LYS A 39 0.14 4.02 -17.53
N THR A 40 -0.42 5.20 -17.24
CA THR A 40 -0.47 6.38 -18.11
C THR A 40 0.18 7.57 -17.40
N GLY A 41 0.31 8.71 -18.10
CA GLY A 41 0.97 9.90 -17.57
C GLY A 41 2.44 10.03 -17.98
N ALA A 42 3.09 11.09 -17.49
CA ALA A 42 4.49 11.37 -17.78
C ALA A 42 5.39 10.32 -17.13
N ASN A 43 6.62 10.19 -17.64
CA ASN A 43 7.63 9.32 -17.04
C ASN A 43 8.64 10.19 -16.28
N PHE A 44 9.09 9.75 -15.10
CA PHE A 44 10.21 10.38 -14.41
C PHE A 44 11.45 10.40 -15.30
N GLY A 45 11.84 9.26 -15.89
CA GLY A 45 13.01 9.14 -16.75
C GLY A 45 14.24 9.79 -16.10
N ASN A 46 14.86 10.72 -16.83
CA ASN A 46 16.04 11.46 -16.35
C ASN A 46 15.75 12.38 -15.16
N ASP A 47 14.48 12.68 -14.84
CA ASP A 47 14.09 13.51 -13.69
C ASP A 47 13.90 12.71 -12.40
N GLN A 48 14.17 11.40 -12.38
CA GLN A 48 13.95 10.60 -11.17
C GLN A 48 14.72 11.16 -9.96
N ASN A 49 15.99 11.56 -10.14
CA ASN A 49 16.77 12.18 -9.06
C ASN A 49 16.21 13.54 -8.62
N ALA A 50 15.71 14.35 -9.56
CA ALA A 50 15.06 15.63 -9.24
C ALA A 50 13.76 15.40 -8.45
N ALA A 51 12.98 14.37 -8.80
CA ALA A 51 11.79 13.97 -8.05
C ALA A 51 12.12 13.45 -6.64
N LEU A 52 13.22 12.72 -6.47
CA LEU A 52 13.70 12.30 -5.15
C LEU A 52 14.10 13.51 -4.29
N ASN A 53 14.80 14.49 -4.86
CA ASN A 53 15.12 15.73 -4.15
C ASN A 53 13.85 16.50 -3.76
N ALA A 54 12.88 16.61 -4.66
CA ALA A 54 11.57 17.20 -4.37
C ALA A 54 10.85 16.47 -3.23
N ALA A 55 10.87 15.12 -3.22
CA ALA A 55 10.32 14.33 -2.13
C ALA A 55 11.01 14.60 -0.81
N ARG A 56 12.34 14.72 -0.79
CA ARG A 56 13.08 15.08 0.43
C ARG A 56 12.71 16.47 0.93
N THR A 57 12.62 17.46 0.04
CA THR A 57 12.19 18.82 0.39
C THR A 57 10.76 18.83 0.94
N ALA A 58 9.84 18.10 0.31
CA ALA A 58 8.46 17.99 0.77
C ALA A 58 8.37 17.35 2.15
N CYS A 59 9.10 16.26 2.38
CA CYS A 59 9.10 15.51 3.62
C CYS A 59 9.88 16.17 4.76
N ASN A 60 10.84 17.06 4.47
CA ASN A 60 11.50 17.87 5.48
C ASN A 60 10.69 19.11 5.88
N GLY A 61 9.59 19.41 5.20
CA GLY A 61 8.74 20.56 5.50
C GLY A 61 7.27 20.22 5.43
N PRO A 62 6.58 20.59 4.34
CA PRO A 62 5.12 20.66 4.29
C PRO A 62 4.37 19.32 4.42
N LEU A 63 5.02 18.20 4.12
CA LEU A 63 4.43 16.87 4.26
C LEU A 63 4.78 16.19 5.59
N ASN A 64 5.61 16.81 6.43
CA ASN A 64 5.92 16.36 7.79
C ASN A 64 4.83 16.79 8.78
N GLY A 65 4.74 16.09 9.90
CA GLY A 65 4.03 16.53 11.09
C GLY A 65 2.79 15.70 11.38
N LYS A 66 1.94 16.23 12.26
CA LYS A 66 0.71 15.58 12.69
C LYS A 66 -0.35 15.67 11.60
N TYR A 67 -0.99 14.54 11.29
CA TYR A 67 -2.17 14.43 10.43
C TYR A 67 -3.35 13.95 11.26
N ASN A 68 -4.54 14.41 10.88
CA ASN A 68 -5.81 13.84 11.32
C ASN A 68 -6.24 12.71 10.38
N LYS A 69 -7.08 11.79 10.85
CA LYS A 69 -7.59 10.70 10.03
C LYS A 69 -8.26 11.25 8.77
N ARG A 70 -7.94 10.64 7.63
CA ARG A 70 -8.38 11.03 6.28
C ARG A 70 -7.77 12.33 5.76
N GLU A 71 -6.96 13.04 6.54
CA GLU A 71 -6.22 14.20 6.05
C GLU A 71 -5.23 13.76 4.97
N THR A 72 -5.16 14.53 3.90
CA THR A 72 -4.22 14.36 2.79
C THR A 72 -3.60 15.71 2.49
N ARG A 73 -2.28 15.74 2.34
CA ARG A 73 -1.53 16.93 1.93
C ARG A 73 -0.84 16.66 0.62
N VAL A 74 -0.78 17.68 -0.22
CA VAL A 74 -0.23 17.63 -1.57
C VAL A 74 0.73 18.78 -1.79
N ARG A 75 1.84 18.53 -2.47
CA ARG A 75 2.78 19.55 -2.90
C ARG A 75 3.24 19.30 -4.32
N CYS A 76 3.26 20.37 -5.10
CA CYS A 76 3.76 20.39 -6.46
C CYS A 76 5.22 20.87 -6.46
N TYR A 77 6.09 20.18 -7.21
CA TYR A 77 7.45 20.62 -7.48
C TYR A 77 7.78 20.52 -8.96
N ASN A 78 8.32 21.61 -9.51
CA ASN A 78 8.83 21.65 -10.88
C ASN A 78 10.06 20.74 -11.01
N LEU A 79 10.12 19.99 -12.12
CA LEU A 79 11.24 19.16 -12.54
C LEU A 79 11.95 19.82 -13.75
N SER A 80 12.81 19.07 -14.48
CA SER A 80 13.38 19.60 -15.72
C SER A 80 12.31 19.84 -16.79
N GLN A 81 12.66 20.67 -17.79
CA GLN A 81 11.76 21.05 -18.89
C GLN A 81 10.41 21.55 -18.39
N SER A 82 9.32 21.32 -19.12
CA SER A 82 7.94 21.62 -18.71
C SER A 82 7.30 20.40 -18.02
N LYS A 83 7.94 19.85 -16.98
CA LYS A 83 7.39 18.75 -16.17
C LYS A 83 7.34 19.13 -14.69
N HIS A 84 6.41 18.53 -13.95
CA HIS A 84 6.33 18.62 -12.49
C HIS A 84 5.94 17.29 -11.86
N VAL A 85 6.06 17.20 -10.54
CA VAL A 85 5.56 16.06 -9.74
C VAL A 85 4.62 16.55 -8.65
N MET A 86 3.48 15.87 -8.55
CA MET A 86 2.54 16.00 -7.44
C MET A 86 2.85 14.95 -6.38
N LEU A 87 3.33 15.40 -5.22
CA LEU A 87 3.67 14.53 -4.09
C LEU A 87 2.57 14.61 -3.04
N THR A 88 2.05 13.46 -2.65
CA THR A 88 0.91 13.34 -1.74
C THR A 88 1.22 12.39 -0.60
N VAL A 89 0.91 12.81 0.62
CA VAL A 89 0.89 11.96 1.82
C VAL A 89 -0.47 12.11 2.50
N GLY A 90 -1.08 11.01 2.91
CA GLY A 90 -2.33 11.07 3.66
C GLY A 90 -2.49 9.98 4.70
N LEU A 91 -3.07 10.31 5.85
CA LEU A 91 -3.40 9.37 6.92
C LEU A 91 -4.72 8.66 6.59
N THR A 92 -4.69 7.86 5.53
CA THR A 92 -5.88 7.27 4.89
C THR A 92 -5.83 5.75 4.85
N GLY A 93 -4.77 5.12 5.35
CA GLY A 93 -4.61 3.68 5.33
C GLY A 93 -5.55 2.94 6.27
N ARG A 94 -5.71 1.63 6.03
CA ARG A 94 -6.62 0.77 6.80
C ARG A 94 -6.35 0.80 8.30
N ASN A 95 -5.09 0.96 8.70
CA ASN A 95 -4.68 0.97 10.09
C ASN A 95 -4.71 2.39 10.71
N ALA A 96 -5.12 3.41 9.95
CA ALA A 96 -5.10 4.80 10.40
C ALA A 96 -6.01 5.04 11.62
N GLY A 97 -5.38 5.42 12.73
CA GLY A 97 -6.04 5.95 13.93
C GLY A 97 -6.62 7.36 13.72
N SER A 98 -7.11 7.98 14.79
CA SER A 98 -7.70 9.34 14.75
C SER A 98 -6.68 10.41 14.36
N THR A 99 -5.43 10.29 14.81
CA THR A 99 -4.31 11.14 14.43
C THR A 99 -3.01 10.33 14.40
N ARG A 100 -2.02 10.79 13.65
CA ARG A 100 -0.65 10.26 13.65
C ARG A 100 0.32 11.31 13.14
N THR A 101 1.52 11.36 13.71
CA THR A 101 2.63 12.17 13.19
C THR A 101 3.47 11.33 12.26
N ILE A 102 3.73 11.81 11.04
CA ILE A 102 4.73 11.23 10.14
C ILE A 102 6.04 11.98 10.31
N GLY A 103 7.15 11.27 10.44
CA GLY A 103 8.49 11.87 10.41
C GLY A 103 9.03 12.02 8.98
N SER A 104 10.06 12.85 8.80
CA SER A 104 10.67 13.10 7.49
C SER A 104 11.11 11.82 6.77
N ASP A 105 11.73 10.88 7.47
CA ASP A 105 12.24 9.65 6.86
C ASP A 105 11.14 8.66 6.49
N GLU A 106 10.10 8.51 7.32
CA GLU A 106 8.91 7.69 6.99
C GLU A 106 8.19 8.26 5.77
N CYS A 107 8.04 9.59 5.71
CA CYS A 107 7.49 10.30 4.56
C CYS A 107 8.32 10.04 3.31
N TYR A 108 9.64 10.25 3.39
CA TYR A 108 10.53 10.13 2.25
C TYR A 108 10.60 8.69 1.74
N ASN A 109 10.80 7.72 2.63
CA ASN A 109 10.89 6.31 2.25
C ASN A 109 9.60 5.80 1.57
N GLY A 110 8.43 6.31 1.98
CA GLY A 110 7.17 6.02 1.32
C GLY A 110 7.06 6.61 -0.08
N LEU A 111 7.43 7.88 -0.28
CA LEU A 111 7.41 8.52 -1.60
C LEU A 111 8.49 8.00 -2.56
N THR A 112 9.71 7.75 -2.07
CA THR A 112 10.82 7.18 -2.86
C THR A 112 10.42 5.87 -3.52
N LYS A 113 9.66 5.06 -2.79
CA LYS A 113 9.10 3.80 -3.26
C LYS A 113 8.19 3.98 -4.48
N GLU A 114 7.38 5.05 -4.54
CA GLU A 114 6.55 5.39 -5.71
C GLU A 114 7.36 5.99 -6.87
N ILE A 115 8.50 6.63 -6.58
CA ILE A 115 9.36 7.28 -7.59
C ILE A 115 10.32 6.30 -8.26
N ILE A 116 10.94 5.40 -7.49
CA ILE A 116 11.97 4.47 -7.99
C ILE A 116 11.32 3.27 -8.68
N ASN A 117 10.29 2.68 -8.05
CA ASN A 117 9.72 1.42 -8.52
C ASN A 117 8.63 1.60 -9.58
N CYS A 118 8.18 2.84 -9.81
CA CYS A 118 7.18 3.16 -10.81
C CYS A 118 7.68 4.29 -11.72
N GLY A 119 8.07 3.96 -12.96
CA GLY A 119 8.60 4.97 -13.89
C GLY A 119 7.62 6.11 -14.20
N LYS A 120 6.31 5.86 -14.16
CA LYS A 120 5.26 6.87 -14.33
C LYS A 120 4.65 7.34 -13.01
N GLY A 121 5.30 7.07 -11.89
CA GLY A 121 4.72 7.29 -10.57
C GLY A 121 3.75 6.21 -10.13
N GLY A 122 3.32 6.33 -8.89
CA GLY A 122 2.47 5.35 -8.23
C GLY A 122 1.66 5.98 -7.11
N ASP A 123 0.68 5.22 -6.64
CA ASP A 123 -0.23 5.59 -5.57
C ASP A 123 -0.52 4.36 -4.72
N THR A 124 0.23 4.19 -3.64
CA THR A 124 0.04 3.04 -2.76
C THR A 124 -0.26 3.48 -1.36
N THR A 125 -1.20 2.78 -0.75
CA THR A 125 -1.46 2.85 0.68
C THR A 125 -0.70 1.73 1.36
N TYR A 126 -0.03 2.01 2.50
CA TYR A 126 0.66 1.02 3.31
C TYR A 126 0.35 1.30 4.78
N GLY A 127 -0.33 0.34 5.42
CA GLY A 127 -0.66 0.44 6.84
C GLY A 127 -1.50 1.66 7.19
N ASN A 128 -0.86 2.74 7.65
CA ASN A 128 -1.50 4.00 8.04
C ASN A 128 -1.56 5.03 6.90
N TRP A 129 -0.61 4.98 5.97
CA TRP A 129 -0.30 6.10 5.09
C TRP A 129 -0.54 5.77 3.63
N ARG A 130 -1.10 6.71 2.89
CA ARG A 130 -1.08 6.75 1.43
C ARG A 130 0.09 7.60 0.97
N TYR A 131 0.85 7.08 0.01
CA TYR A 131 1.93 7.76 -0.66
C TYR A 131 1.62 7.78 -2.14
N ARG A 132 1.63 8.96 -2.75
CA ARG A 132 1.47 9.11 -4.19
C ARG A 132 2.50 10.08 -4.72
N ALA A 133 3.20 9.65 -5.77
CA ALA A 133 4.10 10.48 -6.55
C ALA A 133 3.65 10.42 -8.00
N ASP A 134 3.24 11.56 -8.55
CA ASP A 134 2.56 11.63 -9.83
C ASP A 134 3.22 12.66 -10.76
N PRO A 135 4.11 12.23 -11.67
CA PRO A 135 4.73 13.10 -12.66
C PRO A 135 3.74 13.47 -13.77
N ASN A 136 3.68 14.76 -14.10
CA ASN A 136 2.80 15.30 -15.13
C ASN A 136 3.55 16.34 -15.98
N GLU A 137 3.15 16.46 -17.25
CA GLU A 137 3.57 17.58 -18.10
C GLU A 137 2.99 18.90 -17.56
N GLY A 138 3.63 20.01 -17.89
CA GLY A 138 3.34 21.35 -17.38
C GLY A 138 4.15 21.73 -16.15
N ARG A 139 3.80 22.88 -15.57
CA ARG A 139 4.45 23.47 -14.40
C ARG A 139 3.49 23.50 -13.20
N CYS A 140 4.07 23.52 -12.01
CA CYS A 140 3.50 24.20 -10.85
C CYS A 140 3.58 25.71 -11.10
#